data_AF-A0A2L2Z4I0-F1
#
_entry.id   AF-A0A2L2Z4I0-F1
#
_cell.length_a   1.000
_cell.length_b   1.000
_cell.length_c   1.000
_cell.angle_alpha   90.00
_cell.angle_beta   90.00
_cell.angle_gamma   90.00
#
_symmetry.space_group_name_H-M   'P 1'
#
loop_
_entity.id
_entity.type
_entity.pdbx_description
1 polymer ?
#
loop_
_entity_poly.entity_id
_entity_poly.type
_entity_poly.pdbx_seq_one_letter_code
_entity_poly.pdbx_strand_id
1 'polypeptide(L)'
;EKRKMKLLATDSVRYEDWKSQLYPNLLETLEYFSSVVPTPEFLITHLSSLQPRFYSISSAPEYHPGHIHLTVAVVVYRTQSDAQHYGVCSYYLESLPIGSETACFVRSAPNFHVEDSRLTLLIVMSTHDSPSMNYLPGDHV
;
A
#
# COMPACT_ATOMS: atom_id res chain seq x y z
N GLU A 1 11.11 -28.22 8.64
CA GLU A 1 10.12 -27.17 8.30
C GLU A 1 8.76 -27.34 9.00
N LYS A 2 7.99 -28.40 8.73
CA LYS A 2 6.63 -28.61 9.29
C LYS A 2 6.47 -28.40 10.81
N ARG A 3 7.43 -28.85 11.63
CA ARG A 3 7.40 -28.65 13.10
C ARG A 3 7.50 -27.17 13.48
N LYS A 4 8.33 -26.40 12.79
CA LYS A 4 8.50 -24.96 13.03
C LYS A 4 7.26 -24.18 12.58
N MET A 5 6.70 -24.51 11.42
CA MET A 5 5.45 -23.91 10.96
C MET A 5 4.30 -24.16 11.95
N LYS A 6 4.17 -25.40 12.46
CA LYS A 6 3.19 -25.71 13.52
C LYS A 6 3.43 -24.89 14.79
N LEU A 7 4.70 -24.77 15.22
CA LEU A 7 5.05 -23.96 16.40
C LEU A 7 4.61 -22.50 16.21
N LEU A 8 4.96 -21.87 15.09
CA LEU A 8 4.57 -20.47 14.79
C LEU A 8 3.05 -20.30 14.68
N ALA A 9 2.33 -21.32 14.19
CA ALA A 9 0.87 -21.28 14.11
C ALA A 9 0.17 -21.41 15.48
N THR A 10 0.82 -22.02 16.48
CA THR A 10 0.21 -22.28 17.80
C THR A 10 0.72 -21.38 18.93
N ASP A 11 1.92 -20.84 18.79
CA ASP A 11 2.59 -20.03 19.80
C ASP A 11 2.74 -18.59 19.30
N SER A 12 1.87 -17.71 19.80
CA SER A 12 1.82 -16.31 19.38
C SER A 12 3.08 -15.53 19.73
N VAL A 13 3.74 -15.85 20.84
CA VAL A 13 4.99 -15.18 21.24
C VAL A 13 6.09 -15.51 20.23
N ARG A 14 6.23 -16.80 19.88
CA ARG A 14 7.21 -17.24 18.88
C ARG A 14 6.92 -16.69 17.50
N TYR A 15 5.64 -16.53 17.15
CA TYR A 15 5.22 -15.90 15.91
C TYR A 15 5.60 -14.41 15.87
N GLU A 16 5.33 -13.65 16.93
CA GLU A 16 5.66 -12.23 17.00
C GLU A 16 7.17 -11.98 17.01
N ASP A 17 7.94 -12.81 17.72
CA ASP A 17 9.41 -12.78 17.66
C ASP A 17 9.92 -13.00 16.23
N TRP A 18 9.42 -14.05 15.56
CA TRP A 18 9.83 -14.37 14.19
C TRP A 18 9.44 -13.26 13.20
N LYS A 19 8.21 -12.73 13.32
CA LYS A 19 7.69 -11.65 12.48
C LYS A 19 8.47 -10.36 12.68
N SER A 20 8.76 -9.98 13.91
CA SER A 20 9.48 -8.73 14.21
C SER A 20 10.96 -8.80 13.84
N GLN A 21 11.57 -9.97 13.95
CA GLN A 21 12.96 -10.19 13.57
C GLN A 21 13.13 -10.16 12.05
N LEU A 22 12.38 -10.99 11.32
CA LEU A 22 12.61 -11.16 9.89
C LEU A 22 11.82 -10.18 9.03
N TYR A 23 10.69 -9.66 9.54
CA TYR A 23 9.72 -8.88 8.79
C TYR A 23 9.43 -9.43 7.38
N PRO A 24 9.10 -10.73 7.26
CA PRO A 24 9.12 -11.40 5.96
C PRO A 24 7.87 -11.06 5.16
N ASN A 25 8.03 -10.95 3.84
CA ASN A 25 6.90 -10.95 2.91
C ASN A 25 6.43 -12.39 2.60
N LEU A 26 5.34 -12.54 1.83
CA LEU A 26 4.81 -13.86 1.50
C LEU A 26 5.82 -14.73 0.73
N LEU A 27 6.51 -14.15 -0.25
CA LEU A 27 7.49 -14.88 -1.06
C LEU A 27 8.63 -15.41 -0.19
N GLU A 28 9.22 -14.55 0.65
CA GLU A 28 10.26 -14.95 1.59
C GLU A 28 9.78 -16.02 2.58
N THR A 29 8.51 -15.95 2.99
CA THR A 29 7.91 -16.98 3.86
C THR A 29 7.82 -18.33 3.14
N LEU A 30 7.45 -18.34 1.86
CA LEU A 30 7.38 -19.57 1.05
C LEU A 30 8.78 -20.11 0.74
N GLU A 31 9.76 -19.25 0.49
CA GLU A 31 11.17 -19.65 0.33
C GLU A 31 11.74 -20.22 1.64
N TYR A 32 11.39 -19.63 2.78
CA TYR A 32 11.80 -20.10 4.11
C TYR A 32 11.18 -21.47 4.46
N PHE A 33 9.97 -21.74 3.97
CA PHE A 33 9.28 -23.01 4.10
C PHE A 33 9.13 -23.69 2.74
N SER A 34 10.26 -23.96 2.09
CA SER A 34 10.34 -24.48 0.71
C SER A 34 9.52 -25.75 0.42
N SER A 35 9.20 -26.56 1.43
CA SER A 35 8.31 -27.72 1.29
C SER A 35 6.81 -27.36 1.12
N VAL A 36 6.43 -26.10 1.33
CA VAL A 36 5.06 -25.61 1.22
C VAL A 36 4.81 -25.11 -0.20
N VAL A 37 3.93 -25.82 -0.92
CA VAL A 37 3.50 -25.44 -2.26
C VAL A 37 1.99 -25.18 -2.21
N PRO A 38 1.55 -23.94 -1.92
CA PRO A 38 0.14 -23.61 -1.86
C PRO A 38 -0.46 -23.59 -3.28
N THR A 39 -1.73 -23.96 -3.40
CA THR A 39 -2.43 -23.80 -4.68
C THR A 39 -2.78 -22.32 -4.90
N PRO A 40 -2.94 -21.86 -6.16
CA PRO A 40 -3.36 -20.49 -6.44
C PRO A 40 -4.67 -20.11 -5.74
N GLU A 41 -5.64 -21.03 -5.67
CA GLU A 41 -6.94 -20.83 -5.02
C GLU A 41 -6.77 -20.58 -3.53
N PHE A 42 -5.86 -21.30 -2.88
CA PHE A 42 -5.56 -21.09 -1.46
C PHE A 42 -5.02 -19.67 -1.22
N LEU A 43 -4.11 -19.19 -2.07
CA LEU A 43 -3.56 -17.85 -1.95
C LEU A 43 -4.63 -16.78 -2.16
N ILE A 44 -5.43 -16.89 -3.23
CA ILE A 44 -6.46 -15.89 -3.55
C ILE A 44 -7.53 -15.81 -2.46
N THR A 45 -7.87 -16.93 -1.81
CA THR A 45 -8.89 -16.98 -0.76
C THR A 45 -8.41 -16.53 0.61
N HIS A 46 -7.11 -16.60 0.90
CA HIS A 46 -6.54 -16.25 2.21
C HIS A 46 -5.82 -14.90 2.24
N LEU A 47 -5.39 -14.39 1.09
CA LEU A 47 -4.77 -13.08 1.02
C LEU A 47 -5.80 -11.96 1.24
N SER A 48 -5.41 -10.98 2.05
CA SER A 48 -6.20 -9.77 2.22
C SER A 48 -6.17 -8.92 0.96
N SER A 49 -7.31 -8.30 0.64
CA SER A 49 -7.37 -7.33 -0.47
C SER A 49 -6.42 -6.16 -0.22
N LEU A 50 -5.79 -5.69 -1.30
CA LEU A 50 -4.83 -4.61 -1.21
C LEU A 50 -5.51 -3.32 -0.77
N GLN A 51 -5.07 -2.79 0.37
CA GLN A 51 -5.65 -1.57 0.90
C GLN A 51 -5.10 -0.32 0.20
N PRO A 52 -5.95 0.67 -0.09
CA PRO A 52 -5.49 1.97 -0.56
C PRO A 52 -4.53 2.67 0.42
N ARG A 53 -3.65 3.55 -0.10
CA ARG A 53 -2.82 4.44 0.73
C ARG A 53 -3.28 5.89 0.59
N PHE A 54 -3.36 6.58 1.72
CA PHE A 54 -3.80 7.97 1.82
C PHE A 54 -2.60 8.91 1.82
N TYR A 55 -2.68 9.95 1.00
CA TYR A 55 -1.72 11.04 0.95
C TYR A 55 -2.45 12.38 1.02
N SER A 56 -1.86 13.36 1.69
CA SER A 56 -2.37 14.72 1.67
C SER A 56 -2.06 15.38 0.34
N ILE A 57 -3.05 16.08 -0.22
CA ILE A 57 -2.83 16.92 -1.39
C ILE A 57 -1.96 18.12 -0.99
N SER A 58 -0.88 18.35 -1.73
CA SER A 58 0.06 19.45 -1.53
C SER A 58 -0.09 20.58 -2.56
N SER A 59 -1.13 20.53 -3.40
CA SER A 59 -1.55 21.62 -4.28
C SER A 59 -2.81 22.32 -3.78
N ALA A 60 -2.99 23.57 -4.19
CA ALA A 60 -4.24 24.29 -4.04
C ALA A 60 -4.97 24.34 -5.40
N PRO A 61 -6.26 23.99 -5.47
CA PRO A 61 -7.00 23.90 -6.73
C PRO A 61 -7.13 25.26 -7.44
N GLU A 62 -7.08 26.36 -6.69
CA GLU A 62 -7.10 27.73 -7.21
C GLU A 62 -5.85 28.08 -8.03
N TYR A 63 -4.68 27.59 -7.59
CA TYR A 63 -3.39 27.87 -8.22
C TYR A 63 -3.00 26.82 -9.26
N HIS A 64 -3.52 25.60 -9.14
CA HIS A 64 -3.22 24.45 -10.00
C HIS A 64 -4.50 23.76 -10.47
N PRO A 65 -5.34 24.42 -11.29
CA PRO A 65 -6.59 23.84 -11.76
C PRO A 65 -6.34 22.58 -12.59
N GLY A 66 -7.07 21.50 -12.29
CA GLY A 66 -6.92 20.21 -12.97
C GLY A 66 -5.71 19.38 -12.56
N HIS A 67 -4.90 19.85 -11.59
CA HIS A 67 -3.71 19.14 -11.13
C HIS A 67 -3.77 18.83 -9.63
N ILE A 68 -3.36 17.62 -9.27
CA ILE A 68 -3.18 17.19 -7.89
C ILE A 68 -1.69 16.97 -7.67
N HIS A 69 -1.10 17.66 -6.70
CA HIS A 69 0.26 17.41 -6.26
C HIS A 69 0.25 16.57 -5.00
N LEU A 70 1.20 15.64 -4.92
CA LEU A 70 1.46 14.82 -3.74
C LEU A 70 2.91 14.98 -3.32
N THR A 71 3.13 15.03 -2.02
CA THR A 71 4.47 14.90 -1.43
C THR A 71 4.57 13.54 -0.77
N VAL A 72 5.30 12.62 -1.38
CA VAL A 72 5.38 11.22 -0.95
C VAL A 72 6.80 10.88 -0.53
N ALA A 73 6.96 10.44 0.72
CA ALA A 73 8.21 9.83 1.16
C ALA A 73 8.30 8.40 0.58
N VAL A 74 9.37 8.13 -0.19
CA VAL A 74 9.65 6.77 -0.69
C VAL A 74 10.09 5.92 0.50
N VAL A 75 9.32 4.86 0.77
CA VAL A 75 9.60 3.98 1.90
C VAL A 75 10.49 2.86 1.41
N VAL A 76 11.73 2.85 1.88
CA VAL A 76 12.68 1.76 1.65
C VAL A 76 13.31 1.43 2.99
N TYR A 77 13.35 0.15 3.34
CA TYR A 77 13.97 -0.32 4.58
C TYR A 77 14.64 -1.66 4.35
N ARG A 78 15.58 -2.00 5.22
CA ARG A 78 16.22 -3.32 5.23
C ARG A 78 15.69 -4.13 6.39
N THR A 79 15.43 -5.41 6.12
CA THR A 79 15.12 -6.40 7.15
C THR A 79 16.39 -6.84 7.86
N GLN A 80 16.26 -7.60 8.94
CA GLN A 80 17.43 -8.19 9.62
C GLN A 80 18.14 -9.25 8.78
N SER A 81 17.50 -9.76 7.71
CA SER A 81 18.12 -10.65 6.72
C SER A 81 18.90 -9.89 5.64
N ASP A 82 19.05 -8.56 5.77
CA ASP A 82 19.65 -7.64 4.78
C ASP A 82 18.87 -7.54 3.46
N ALA A 83 17.67 -8.12 3.39
CA ALA A 83 16.77 -7.96 2.26
C ALA A 83 16.19 -6.53 2.24
N GLN A 84 16.18 -5.92 1.06
CA GLN A 84 15.64 -4.58 0.87
C GLN A 84 14.15 -4.64 0.53
N HIS A 85 13.33 -4.04 1.37
CA HIS A 85 11.89 -3.96 1.21
C HIS A 85 11.45 -2.56 0.85
N TYR A 86 10.41 -2.49 0.01
CA TYR A 86 9.85 -1.26 -0.52
C TYR A 86 8.40 -1.11 -0.06
N GLY A 87 8.04 0.11 0.33
CA GLY A 87 6.64 0.45 0.55
C GLY A 87 5.87 0.35 -0.76
N VAL A 88 4.84 -0.50 -0.79
CA VAL A 88 4.11 -0.85 -2.01
C VAL A 88 3.66 0.37 -2.80
N CYS A 89 2.93 1.31 -2.17
CA CYS A 89 2.37 2.45 -2.89
C CYS A 89 3.38 3.58 -3.15
N SER A 90 4.27 3.87 -2.20
CA SER A 90 5.24 4.97 -2.39
C SER A 90 6.31 4.64 -3.43
N TYR A 91 6.77 3.39 -3.48
CA TYR A 91 7.68 2.94 -4.52
C TYR A 91 6.98 2.76 -5.88
N TYR A 92 5.72 2.32 -5.88
CA TYR A 92 4.91 2.31 -7.11
C TYR A 92 4.81 3.72 -7.72
N LEU A 93 4.48 4.74 -6.92
CA LEU A 93 4.43 6.13 -7.40
C LEU A 93 5.79 6.65 -7.90
N GLU A 94 6.89 6.25 -7.28
CA GLU A 94 8.24 6.62 -7.71
C GLU A 94 8.67 5.94 -9.01
N SER A 95 8.26 4.70 -9.23
CA SER A 95 8.59 3.91 -10.41
C SER A 95 7.69 4.18 -11.63
N LEU A 96 6.60 4.94 -11.46
CA LEU A 96 5.68 5.26 -12.56
C LEU A 96 6.33 6.21 -13.59
N PRO A 97 6.33 5.84 -14.88
CA PRO A 97 6.71 6.77 -15.94
C PRO A 97 5.81 8.00 -16.01
N ILE A 98 6.37 9.11 -16.47
CA ILE A 98 5.59 10.32 -16.73
C ILE A 98 4.53 10.04 -17.80
N GLY A 99 3.29 10.44 -17.52
CA GLY A 99 2.14 10.22 -18.39
C GLY A 99 1.41 8.89 -18.16
N SER A 100 1.87 8.06 -17.23
CA SER A 100 1.13 6.86 -16.82
C SER A 100 -0.16 7.22 -16.08
N GLU A 101 -1.22 6.46 -16.35
CA GLU A 101 -2.46 6.54 -15.61
C GLU A 101 -2.32 5.79 -14.28
N THR A 102 -2.93 6.32 -13.22
CA THR A 102 -3.00 5.65 -11.92
C THR A 102 -4.38 5.82 -11.32
N ALA A 103 -4.91 4.74 -10.74
CA ALA A 103 -6.17 4.78 -10.04
C ALA A 103 -6.03 5.58 -8.74
N CYS A 104 -6.84 6.62 -8.61
CA CYS A 104 -6.93 7.39 -7.37
C CYS A 104 -8.34 7.94 -7.15
N PHE A 105 -8.65 8.25 -5.90
CA PHE A 105 -9.90 8.94 -5.54
C PHE A 105 -9.69 9.89 -4.39
N VAL A 106 -10.58 10.87 -4.31
CA VAL A 106 -10.44 12.04 -3.45
C VAL A 106 -11.41 11.89 -2.28
N ARG A 107 -10.91 12.04 -1.04
CA ARG A 107 -11.70 11.94 0.20
C ARG A 107 -11.61 13.22 1.01
N SER A 108 -12.76 13.81 1.32
CA SER A 108 -12.82 15.01 2.18
C SER A 108 -12.28 14.74 3.60
N ALA A 109 -11.54 15.72 4.12
CA ALA A 109 -10.95 15.71 5.45
C ALA A 109 -11.44 16.92 6.27
N PRO A 110 -12.73 16.97 6.67
CA PRO A 110 -13.40 18.19 7.16
C PRO A 110 -12.71 18.84 8.38
N ASN A 111 -12.02 18.04 9.20
CA ASN A 111 -11.32 18.51 10.40
C ASN A 111 -9.89 19.03 10.12
N PHE A 112 -9.46 19.02 8.86
CA PHE A 112 -8.13 19.43 8.42
C PHE A 112 -8.22 20.52 7.36
N HIS A 113 -9.06 21.53 7.62
CA HIS A 113 -9.25 22.68 6.75
C HIS A 113 -8.73 23.92 7.48
N VAL A 114 -7.97 24.75 6.76
CA VAL A 114 -7.87 26.16 7.12
C VAL A 114 -9.20 26.78 6.72
N GLU A 115 -9.76 27.69 7.52
CA GLU A 115 -10.98 28.38 7.10
C GLU A 115 -10.76 28.96 5.69
N ASP A 116 -11.64 28.57 4.75
CA ASP A 116 -11.58 28.84 3.31
C ASP A 116 -10.75 27.90 2.41
N SER A 117 -10.13 26.82 2.92
CA SER A 117 -9.37 25.86 2.09
C SER A 117 -9.79 24.40 2.28
N ARG A 118 -10.30 23.78 1.21
CA ARG A 118 -10.69 22.36 1.15
C ARG A 118 -9.49 21.43 0.90
N LEU A 119 -8.72 21.15 1.95
CA LEU A 119 -7.69 20.11 1.86
C LEU A 119 -8.36 18.75 1.77
N THR A 120 -8.06 18.06 0.68
CA THR A 120 -8.65 16.76 0.37
C THR A 120 -7.57 15.69 0.44
N LEU A 121 -7.89 14.51 0.97
CA LEU A 121 -6.98 13.38 1.04
C LEU A 121 -7.09 12.58 -0.27
N LEU A 122 -5.98 12.38 -0.97
CA LEU A 122 -5.95 11.52 -2.15
C LEU A 122 -5.64 10.08 -1.73
N ILE A 123 -6.39 9.15 -2.31
CA ILE A 123 -6.19 7.73 -2.11
C ILE A 123 -5.64 7.15 -3.39
N VAL A 124 -4.47 6.51 -3.30
CA VAL A 124 -3.85 5.79 -4.42
C VAL A 124 -3.99 4.30 -4.17
N MET A 125 -4.53 3.57 -5.15
CA MET A 125 -4.57 2.12 -5.15
C MET A 125 -3.37 1.60 -5.94
N SER A 126 -2.48 0.87 -5.29
CA SER A 126 -1.33 0.25 -5.96
C SER A 126 -1.70 -1.12 -6.52
N THR A 127 -2.71 -1.21 -7.39
CA THR A 127 -2.90 -2.38 -8.26
C THR A 127 -3.14 -1.91 -9.69
N HIS A 128 -2.53 -2.64 -10.63
CA HIS A 128 -2.66 -2.44 -12.07
C HIS A 128 -4.08 -2.72 -12.60
N ASP A 129 -4.94 -3.29 -11.76
CA ASP A 129 -6.36 -3.49 -12.02
C ASP A 129 -7.18 -2.63 -11.06
N SER A 130 -7.88 -1.64 -11.61
CA SER A 130 -9.09 -1.08 -11.03
C SER A 130 -10.02 -0.62 -12.15
N PRO A 131 -11.33 -0.86 -12.00
CA PRO A 131 -12.32 -0.43 -12.99
C PRO A 131 -12.30 1.09 -13.10
N SER A 132 -12.43 1.59 -14.33
CA SER A 132 -12.44 3.02 -14.67
C SER A 132 -13.34 3.81 -13.72
N MET A 133 -12.75 4.49 -12.74
CA MET A 133 -13.45 5.42 -11.86
C MET A 133 -13.21 6.82 -12.43
N ASN A 134 -14.14 7.26 -13.28
CA ASN A 134 -14.09 8.61 -13.85
C ASN A 134 -14.30 9.63 -12.74
N TYR A 135 -13.32 10.51 -12.52
CA TYR A 135 -13.51 11.73 -11.76
C TYR A 135 -14.46 12.64 -12.56
N LEU A 136 -15.67 12.86 -12.03
CA LEU A 136 -16.58 13.86 -12.57
C LEU A 136 -16.23 15.22 -11.91
N PRO A 137 -15.82 16.23 -12.68
CA PRO A 137 -15.63 17.57 -12.15
C PRO A 137 -17.01 18.15 -11.84
N GLY A 138 -17.41 18.09 -10.57
CA GLY A 138 -18.75 18.49 -10.15
C GLY A 138 -19.14 18.10 -8.72
N ASP A 139 -18.40 17.21 -8.06
CA ASP A 139 -18.61 16.91 -6.64
C ASP A 139 -18.02 18.03 -5.77
N HIS A 140 -18.64 19.20 -5.87
CA HIS A 140 -18.54 20.26 -4.89
C HIS A 140 -19.27 19.82 -3.63
N VAL A 141 -18.50 19.53 -2.58
CA VAL A 141 -18.93 19.74 -1.19
C VAL A 141 -17.87 20.58 -0.51
#